data_AF-A0A963UHI8-F1
#
_entry.id   AF-A0A963UHI8-F1
#
_cell.length_a   1.000
_cell.length_b   1.000
_cell.length_c   1.000
_cell.angle_alpha   90.00
_cell.angle_beta   90.00
_cell.angle_gamma   90.00
#
_symmetry.space_group_name_H-M   'P 1'
#
loop_
_entity.id
_entity.type
_entity.pdbx_description
1 polymer ?
#
loop_
_entity_poly.entity_id
_entity_poly.type
_entity_poly.pdbx_seq_one_letter_code
_entity_poly.pdbx_strand_id
1 'polypeptide(L)'
;MAQIVGKDLVMRRHGMTVHLRYDVDGTVEVKAPLLDGVGRWVLVGDSLCMTLTEGPRRGETCHVFEDIGGGGYKNSEGQILRQR
;
A
#
# COMPACT_ATOMS: atom_id res chain seq x y z
N MET A 1 5.18 -8.89 9.59
CA MET A 1 4.22 -7.89 9.06
C MET A 1 4.82 -6.52 8.72
N ALA A 2 6.09 -6.22 9.00
CA ALA A 2 6.76 -5.00 8.51
C ALA A 2 7.54 -5.19 7.18
N GLN A 3 7.42 -6.35 6.52
CA GLN A 3 8.31 -6.72 5.40
C GLN A 3 8.03 -5.93 4.11
N ILE A 4 6.83 -5.38 4.01
CA ILE A 4 6.37 -4.56 2.88
C ILE A 4 6.82 -3.10 3.00
N VAL A 5 7.22 -2.65 4.20
CA VAL A 5 7.71 -1.29 4.47
C VAL A 5 9.07 -1.08 3.79
N GLY A 6 9.23 0.08 3.15
CA GLY A 6 10.41 0.49 2.39
C GLY A 6 10.52 -0.16 1.01
N LYS A 7 9.54 -0.97 0.60
CA LYS A 7 9.51 -1.63 -0.72
C LYS A 7 8.73 -0.78 -1.72
N ASP A 8 9.21 -0.75 -2.96
CA ASP A 8 8.45 -0.24 -4.09
C ASP A 8 7.52 -1.33 -4.59
N LEU A 9 6.22 -1.11 -4.48
CA LEU A 9 5.22 -2.13 -4.74
C LEU A 9 4.35 -1.73 -5.91
N VAL A 10 3.90 -2.72 -6.65
CA VAL A 10 2.99 -2.55 -7.77
C VAL A 10 1.83 -3.52 -7.63
N MET A 11 0.62 -3.02 -7.82
CA MET A 11 -0.59 -3.82 -7.93
C MET A 11 -1.40 -3.43 -9.16
N ARG A 12 -2.31 -4.31 -9.59
CA ARG A 12 -3.31 -4.01 -10.60
C ARG A 12 -4.68 -3.85 -9.96
N ARG A 13 -5.34 -2.72 -10.22
CA ARG A 13 -6.68 -2.44 -9.72
C ARG A 13 -7.51 -1.78 -10.83
N HIS A 14 -8.64 -2.38 -11.18
CA HIS A 14 -9.53 -1.91 -12.26
C HIS A 14 -8.79 -1.58 -13.57
N GLY A 15 -7.85 -2.44 -14.00
CA GLY A 15 -7.05 -2.22 -15.22
C GLY A 15 -5.91 -1.20 -15.09
N MET A 16 -5.83 -0.47 -13.98
CA MET A 16 -4.74 0.48 -13.71
C MET A 16 -3.59 -0.18 -12.97
N THR A 17 -2.37 0.25 -13.28
CA THR A 17 -1.18 -0.05 -12.49
C THR A 17 -1.09 0.97 -11.38
N VAL A 18 -1.08 0.49 -10.13
CA VAL A 18 -0.95 1.33 -8.93
C VAL A 18 0.38 1.02 -8.29
N HIS A 19 1.20 2.04 -8.14
CA HIS A 19 2.42 2.02 -7.35
C HIS A 19 2.06 2.41 -5.91
N LEU A 20 2.57 1.64 -4.96
CA LEU A 20 2.37 1.86 -3.53
C LEU A 20 3.71 1.76 -2.82
N ARG A 21 3.95 2.65 -1.87
CA ARG A 21 5.14 2.62 -1.01
C ARG A 21 4.77 3.05 0.39
N TYR A 22 5.09 2.21 1.38
CA TYR A 22 5.02 2.55 2.80
C TYR A 22 6.43 2.87 3.27
N ASP A 23 6.77 4.13 3.48
CA ASP A 23 8.11 4.54 3.89
C ASP A 23 8.36 4.36 5.39
N VAL A 24 9.62 4.18 5.76
CA VAL A 24 10.04 3.89 7.15
C VAL A 24 9.71 5.06 8.11
N ASP A 25 9.59 6.28 7.60
CA ASP A 25 9.21 7.48 8.33
C ASP A 25 7.69 7.59 8.61
N GLY A 26 6.91 6.61 8.14
CA GLY A 26 5.46 6.58 8.27
C GLY A 26 4.72 7.34 7.18
N THR A 27 5.38 7.75 6.09
CA THR A 27 4.74 8.30 4.89
C THR A 27 4.24 7.18 4.00
N VAL A 28 3.08 7.37 3.35
CA VAL A 28 2.60 6.48 2.29
C VAL A 28 2.41 7.26 0.99
N GLU A 29 2.91 6.71 -0.11
CA GLU A 29 2.69 7.23 -1.45
C GLU A 29 1.91 6.23 -2.29
N VAL A 30 0.89 6.73 -2.99
CA VAL A 30 0.11 6.01 -3.98
C VAL A 30 0.26 6.76 -5.30
N LYS A 31 0.70 6.07 -6.36
CA LYS A 31 0.77 6.65 -7.71
C LYS A 31 0.06 5.77 -8.71
N ALA A 32 -0.84 6.36 -9.48
CA ALA A 32 -1.60 5.68 -10.51
C ALA A 32 -2.04 6.68 -11.56
N PRO A 33 -2.35 6.25 -12.80
CA PRO A 33 -2.89 7.15 -13.81
C PRO A 33 -4.11 7.90 -13.26
N LEU A 34 -3.98 9.22 -13.07
CA LEU A 34 -5.01 10.15 -12.56
C LEU A 34 -5.40 10.01 -11.07
N LEU A 35 -4.69 9.20 -10.28
CA LEU A 35 -5.07 8.91 -8.87
C LEU A 35 -3.84 8.90 -7.94
N ASP A 36 -3.04 9.96 -7.98
CA ASP A 36 -1.93 10.13 -7.04
C ASP A 36 -2.46 10.53 -5.66
N GLY A 37 -1.83 10.01 -4.61
CA GLY A 37 -2.18 10.28 -3.22
C GLY A 37 -0.98 10.18 -2.30
N VAL A 38 -0.96 11.02 -1.28
CA VAL A 38 0.05 11.02 -0.23
C VAL A 38 -0.66 11.02 1.11
N GLY A 39 -0.07 10.36 2.09
CA GLY A 39 -0.63 10.28 3.42
C GLY A 39 0.36 9.74 4.44
N ARG A 40 -0.21 9.26 5.54
CA ARG A 40 0.54 8.61 6.60
C ARG A 40 0.08 7.19 6.81
N TRP A 41 0.96 6.35 7.36
CA TRP A 41 0.59 5.03 7.83
C TRP A 41 1.10 4.79 9.25
N VAL A 42 0.42 3.88 9.93
CA VAL A 42 0.76 3.36 11.25
C VAL A 42 0.49 1.85 11.30
N LEU A 43 1.20 1.16 12.18
CA LEU A 43 0.92 -0.24 12.48
C LEU A 43 -0.06 -0.31 13.65
N VAL A 44 -1.22 -0.91 13.45
CA VAL A 44 -2.24 -1.15 14.48
C VAL A 44 -2.40 -2.65 14.65
N GLY A 45 -1.78 -3.20 15.69
CA GLY A 45 -1.60 -4.64 15.84
C GLY A 45 -0.84 -5.21 14.65
N ASP A 46 -1.55 -5.99 13.85
CA ASP A 46 -1.04 -6.68 12.66
C ASP A 46 -1.38 -5.96 11.34
N SER A 47 -2.19 -4.91 11.41
CA SER A 47 -2.64 -4.17 10.23
C SER A 47 -1.79 -2.94 9.97
N LEU A 48 -1.45 -2.71 8.71
CA LEU A 48 -0.97 -1.42 8.21
C LEU A 48 -2.18 -0.57 7.88
N CYS A 49 -2.43 0.44 8.72
CA CYS A 49 -3.47 1.44 8.53
C CYS A 49 -2.86 2.67 7.88
N MET A 50 -3.36 3.02 6.71
CA MET A 50 -2.99 4.25 6.01
C MET A 50 -4.12 5.25 5.99
N THR A 51 -3.77 6.52 6.09
CA THR A 51 -4.68 7.66 5.97
C THR A 51 -4.15 8.55 4.85
N LEU A 52 -4.84 8.56 3.71
CA LEU A 52 -4.53 9.48 2.61
C LEU A 52 -5.15 10.85 2.89
N THR A 53 -4.29 11.87 2.97
CA THR A 53 -4.69 13.27 3.21
C THR A 53 -4.77 14.07 1.90
N GLU A 54 -4.03 13.62 0.89
CA GLU A 54 -3.96 14.24 -0.43
C GLU A 54 -4.43 13.29 -1.53
N GLY A 55 -4.78 13.87 -2.68
CA GLY A 55 -5.32 13.13 -3.82
C GLY A 55 -6.85 12.99 -3.82
N PRO A 56 -7.40 12.34 -4.86
CA PRO A 56 -8.84 12.17 -5.07
C PRO A 56 -9.45 11.08 -4.18
N ARG A 57 -8.64 10.15 -3.65
CA ARG A 57 -9.08 9.12 -2.69
C ARG A 57 -8.48 9.40 -1.32
N ARG A 58 -9.23 10.11 -0.49
CA ARG A 58 -8.87 10.43 0.89
C ARG A 58 -9.57 9.51 1.87
N GLY A 59 -9.00 9.39 3.07
CA GLY A 59 -9.57 8.60 4.16
C GLY A 59 -8.62 7.50 4.65
N GLU A 60 -9.11 6.75 5.63
CA GLU A 60 -8.36 5.68 6.28
C GLU A 60 -8.73 4.31 5.71
N THR A 61 -7.72 3.48 5.49
CA THR A 61 -7.87 2.07 5.10
C THR A 61 -6.83 1.22 5.82
N CYS A 62 -7.24 0.09 6.39
CA CYS A 62 -6.38 -0.83 7.11
C CYS A 62 -6.31 -2.19 6.42
N HIS A 63 -5.10 -2.71 6.23
CA HIS A 63 -4.90 -4.03 5.64
C HIS A 63 -3.87 -4.85 6.40
N VAL A 64 -4.15 -6.14 6.50
CA VAL A 64 -3.16 -7.17 6.82
C VAL A 64 -2.50 -7.61 5.52
N PHE A 65 -1.19 -7.85 5.55
CA PHE A 65 -0.42 -8.35 4.41
C PHE A 65 0.21 -9.70 4.74
N GLU A 66 -0.04 -10.68 3.88
CA GLU A 66 0.56 -12.01 3.88
C GLU A 66 1.68 -12.05 2.83
N ASP A 67 2.87 -12.54 3.21
CA ASP A 67 3.95 -12.83 2.25
C ASP A 67 3.61 -14.11 1.48
N ILE A 68 3.53 -14.00 0.16
CA ILE A 68 3.23 -15.12 -0.75
C ILE A 68 4.47 -15.57 -1.54
N GLY A 69 5.66 -15.10 -1.15
CA GLY A 69 6.94 -15.45 -1.74
C GLY A 69 7.29 -14.66 -3.00
N GLY A 70 8.58 -14.68 -3.36
CA GLY A 70 9.08 -14.04 -4.58
C GLY A 70 8.82 -12.52 -4.64
N GLY A 71 8.88 -11.84 -3.49
CA GLY A 71 8.58 -10.42 -3.35
C GLY A 71 7.10 -10.06 -3.52
N GLY A 72 6.20 -11.04 -3.41
CA GLY A 72 4.75 -10.83 -3.49
C GLY A 72 4.10 -10.76 -2.11
N TYR A 73 3.11 -9.89 -1.99
CA TYR A 73 2.29 -9.74 -0.80
C TYR A 73 0.80 -9.75 -1.17
N LYS A 74 -0.02 -10.49 -0.43
CA LYS A 74 -1.47 -10.49 -0.58
C LYS A 74 -2.09 -9.74 0.60
N ASN A 75 -2.94 -8.75 0.33
CA ASN A 75 -3.64 -8.04 1.40
C ASN A 75 -4.95 -8.72 1.82
N SER A 76 -5.55 -8.26 2.92
CA SER A 76 -6.83 -8.78 3.43
C SER A 76 -8.02 -8.63 2.49
N GLU A 77 -7.93 -7.76 1.47
CA GLU A 77 -8.94 -7.64 0.40
C GLU A 77 -8.67 -8.59 -0.79
N GLY A 78 -7.63 -9.41 -0.71
CA GLY A 78 -7.22 -10.34 -1.77
C GLY A 78 -6.45 -9.69 -2.92
N GLN A 79 -6.06 -8.42 -2.79
CA GLN A 79 -5.21 -7.74 -3.77
C GLN A 79 -3.78 -8.23 -3.64
N ILE A 80 -3.10 -8.37 -4.79
CA ILE A 80 -1.70 -8.81 -4.85
C ILE A 80 -0.83 -7.61 -5.19
N LEU A 81 0.15 -7.36 -4.33
CA LEU A 81 1.22 -6.40 -4.51
C LEU A 81 2.50 -7.16 -4.82
N ARG A 82 3.28 -6.66 -5.77
CA ARG A 82 4.58 -7.22 -6.15
C ARG A 82 5.64 -6.17 -5.97
N GLN A 83 6.74 -6.54 -5.33
CA GLN A 83 7.92 -5.71 -5.29
C GLN A 83 8.43 -5.52 -6.73
N ARG A 84 8.73 -4.27 -7.07
CA ARG A 84 9.34 -3.90 -8.35
C ARG A 84 10.85 -4.07 -8.31
#